data_AF-A0A945ID24-F1
#
_entry.id   AF-A0A945ID24-F1
#
_cell.length_a   1.000
_cell.length_b   1.000
_cell.length_c   1.000
_cell.angle_alpha   90.00
_cell.angle_beta   90.00
_cell.angle_gamma   90.00
#
_symmetry.space_group_name_H-M   'P 1'
#
loop_
_entity.id
_entity.type
_entity.pdbx_description
1 polymer ?
#
loop_
_entity_poly.entity_id
_entity_poly.type
_entity_poly.pdbx_seq_one_letter_code
_entity_poly.pdbx_strand_id
1 'polypeptide(L)'
;MREVYELDYVVGSVHWMDEIPIDINRYEFDRVVANNGGLESFLVRYFELVGEMIYSVRPEVVGHIDLPRLYSEGAVEWGSGRVLDAISSSLVAARDAGCILDLNVRALSKGLDSPFPSASIVDLASDLGVPFCFGDDSHSVADVGVGIEAGRSFLLANGVDSIATLGRAEGRLTKRVVSLVAASSDDLV
;
A
#
# COMPACT_ATOMS: atom_id res chain seq x y z
N MET A 1 -21.45 -7.97 4.46
CA MET A 1 -20.66 -8.17 3.22
C MET A 1 -19.84 -9.45 3.29
N ARG A 2 -18.85 -9.55 4.19
CA ARG A 2 -18.02 -10.76 4.34
C ARG A 2 -18.82 -12.04 4.58
N GLU A 3 -19.76 -12.01 5.53
CA GLU A 3 -20.61 -13.17 5.85
C GLU A 3 -21.66 -13.48 4.78
N VAL A 4 -22.04 -12.48 3.99
CA VAL A 4 -23.14 -12.63 3.00
C VAL A 4 -22.60 -13.13 1.66
N TYR A 5 -21.39 -12.74 1.28
CA TYR A 5 -20.82 -13.00 -0.04
C TYR A 5 -19.59 -13.92 -0.01
N GLU A 6 -19.19 -14.41 1.17
CA GLU A 6 -18.04 -15.32 1.35
C GLU A 6 -16.76 -14.86 0.61
N LEU A 7 -16.48 -13.55 0.65
CA LEU A 7 -15.33 -12.96 -0.03
C LEU A 7 -14.02 -13.61 0.43
N ASP A 8 -13.08 -13.82 -0.50
CA ASP A 8 -11.76 -14.34 -0.17
C ASP A 8 -10.96 -13.35 0.68
N TYR A 9 -10.95 -12.08 0.30
CA TYR A 9 -10.33 -10.99 1.06
C TYR A 9 -10.91 -9.64 0.62
N VAL A 10 -10.64 -8.60 1.40
CA VAL A 10 -10.98 -7.21 1.11
C VAL A 10 -9.70 -6.39 1.03
N VAL A 11 -9.59 -5.61 -0.05
CA VAL A 11 -8.61 -4.51 -0.17
C VAL A 11 -9.31 -3.22 0.23
N GLY A 12 -8.72 -2.47 1.15
CA GLY A 12 -9.18 -1.14 1.54
C GLY A 12 -8.27 -0.06 1.00
N SER A 13 -8.85 0.93 0.33
CA SER A 13 -8.11 2.03 -0.33
C SER A 13 -8.83 3.36 -0.15
N VAL A 14 -8.07 4.46 -0.13
CA VAL A 14 -8.61 5.83 -0.12
C VAL A 14 -8.37 6.47 -1.48
N HIS A 15 -9.44 6.78 -2.21
CA HIS A 15 -9.39 7.43 -3.54
C HIS A 15 -10.08 8.82 -3.56
N TRP A 16 -10.77 9.16 -2.49
CA TRP A 16 -11.59 10.37 -2.42
C TRP A 16 -11.30 11.12 -1.12
N MET A 17 -11.26 12.45 -1.23
CA MET A 17 -11.22 13.36 -0.09
C MET A 17 -12.11 14.56 -0.43
N ASP A 18 -12.97 14.95 0.51
CA ASP A 18 -13.92 16.05 0.33
C ASP A 18 -14.78 15.93 -0.95
N GLU A 19 -15.20 14.70 -1.27
CA GLU A 19 -15.96 14.39 -2.51
C GLU A 19 -15.19 14.72 -3.81
N ILE A 20 -13.86 14.80 -3.75
CA ILE A 20 -12.96 15.02 -4.90
C ILE A 20 -12.06 13.79 -5.06
N PRO A 21 -11.94 13.23 -6.29
CA PRO A 21 -11.04 12.11 -6.53
C PRO A 21 -9.59 12.58 -6.54
N ILE A 22 -8.70 11.85 -5.86
CA ILE A 22 -7.30 12.28 -5.68
C ILE A 22 -6.36 11.74 -6.77
N ASP A 23 -6.80 10.75 -7.55
CA ASP A 23 -5.95 9.92 -8.41
C ASP A 23 -6.40 9.89 -9.89
N ILE A 24 -7.42 10.67 -10.25
CA ILE A 24 -7.98 10.68 -11.61
C ILE A 24 -7.21 11.61 -12.54
N ASN A 25 -6.95 12.85 -12.11
CA ASN A 25 -6.17 13.81 -12.89
C ASN A 25 -5.56 14.90 -11.98
N ARG A 26 -4.56 15.60 -12.52
CA ARG A 26 -3.83 16.67 -11.83
C ARG A 26 -4.71 17.83 -11.36
N TYR A 27 -5.73 18.20 -12.13
CA TYR A 27 -6.61 19.33 -11.79
C TYR A 27 -7.44 19.04 -10.52
N GLU A 28 -8.00 17.84 -10.42
CA GLU A 28 -8.75 17.40 -9.23
C GLU A 28 -7.84 17.31 -8.01
N PHE A 29 -6.64 16.74 -8.18
CA PHE A 29 -5.63 16.66 -7.12
C PHE A 29 -5.21 18.03 -6.58
N ASP A 30 -4.84 18.97 -7.46
CA ASP A 30 -4.47 20.33 -7.05
C ASP A 30 -5.64 21.04 -6.34
N ARG A 31 -6.88 20.80 -6.77
CA ARG A 31 -8.09 21.38 -6.15
C ARG A 31 -8.30 20.88 -4.73
N VAL A 32 -8.21 19.57 -4.49
CA VAL A 32 -8.38 19.01 -3.13
C VAL A 32 -7.23 19.39 -2.20
N VAL A 33 -6.01 19.47 -2.71
CA VAL A 33 -4.84 19.99 -1.97
C VAL A 33 -5.08 21.45 -1.53
N ALA A 34 -5.56 22.30 -2.44
CA ALA A 34 -5.88 23.69 -2.11
C ALA A 34 -7.01 23.79 -1.07
N ASN A 35 -8.06 22.97 -1.19
CA ASN A 35 -9.17 22.94 -0.23
C ASN A 35 -8.72 22.55 1.18
N ASN A 36 -7.69 21.72 1.30
CA ASN A 36 -7.11 21.29 2.58
C ASN A 36 -6.04 22.24 3.13
N GLY A 37 -5.81 23.38 2.48
CA GLY A 37 -4.84 24.39 2.94
C GLY A 37 -3.39 24.10 2.57
N GLY A 38 -3.15 23.26 1.55
CA GLY A 38 -1.81 22.92 1.04
C GLY A 38 -1.47 21.44 1.19
N LEU A 39 -0.35 21.04 0.56
CA LEU A 39 0.01 19.63 0.40
C LEU A 39 0.29 18.93 1.74
N GLU A 40 0.97 19.58 2.68
CA GLU A 40 1.23 19.00 4.01
C GLU A 40 -0.08 18.62 4.72
N SER A 41 -1.03 19.55 4.82
CA SER A 41 -2.33 19.31 5.46
C SER A 41 -3.15 18.26 4.73
N PHE A 42 -3.11 18.26 3.40
CA PHE A 42 -3.74 17.21 2.58
C PHE A 42 -3.15 15.83 2.88
N LEU A 43 -1.82 15.69 2.91
CA LEU A 43 -1.15 14.42 3.19
C LEU A 43 -1.48 13.91 4.59
N VAL A 44 -1.45 14.78 5.60
CA VAL A 44 -1.88 14.44 6.97
C VAL A 44 -3.32 13.90 6.95
N ARG A 45 -4.25 14.63 6.33
CA ARG A 45 -5.65 14.20 6.26
C ARG A 45 -5.84 12.89 5.50
N TYR A 46 -5.05 12.68 4.44
CA TYR A 46 -5.10 11.45 3.66
C TYR A 46 -4.68 10.22 4.51
N PHE A 47 -3.59 10.32 5.28
CA PHE A 47 -3.18 9.21 6.16
C PHE A 47 -4.11 9.02 7.37
N GLU A 48 -4.76 10.08 7.86
CA GLU A 48 -5.87 9.95 8.81
C GLU A 48 -7.04 9.15 8.22
N LEU A 49 -7.46 9.44 6.99
CA LEU A 49 -8.50 8.69 6.28
C LEU A 49 -8.11 7.22 6.07
N VAL A 50 -6.83 6.94 5.81
CA VAL A 50 -6.32 5.56 5.76
C VAL A 50 -6.53 4.86 7.11
N GLY A 51 -6.19 5.51 8.22
CA GLY A 51 -6.45 4.99 9.57
C GLY A 51 -7.94 4.77 9.85
N GLU A 52 -8.79 5.75 9.54
CA GLU A 52 -10.25 5.65 9.66
C GLU A 52 -10.81 4.45 8.86
N MET A 53 -10.33 4.26 7.63
CA MET A 53 -10.69 3.13 6.77
C MET A 53 -10.27 1.80 7.40
N ILE A 54 -9.04 1.69 7.91
CA ILE A 54 -8.55 0.47 8.57
C ILE A 54 -9.44 0.08 9.75
N TYR A 55 -9.81 1.05 10.60
CA TYR A 55 -10.64 0.75 11.78
C TYR A 55 -12.09 0.39 11.43
N SER A 56 -12.66 1.06 10.42
CA SER A 56 -14.06 0.87 10.04
C SER A 56 -14.29 -0.36 9.18
N VAL A 57 -13.43 -0.59 8.19
CA VAL A 57 -13.54 -1.68 7.21
C VAL A 57 -12.83 -2.95 7.69
N ARG A 58 -11.73 -2.80 8.44
CA ARG A 58 -10.80 -3.88 8.83
C ARG A 58 -10.42 -4.74 7.63
N PRO A 59 -9.80 -4.18 6.58
CA PRO A 59 -9.44 -4.94 5.39
C PRO A 59 -8.30 -5.91 5.70
N GLU A 60 -8.21 -6.98 4.92
CA GLU A 60 -7.06 -7.88 4.97
C GLU A 60 -5.82 -7.22 4.35
N VAL A 61 -6.03 -6.37 3.34
CA VAL A 61 -4.98 -5.65 2.59
C VAL A 61 -5.28 -4.16 2.55
N VAL A 62 -4.29 -3.31 2.84
CA VAL A 62 -4.36 -1.86 2.61
C VAL A 62 -3.73 -1.57 1.25
N GLY A 63 -4.55 -1.11 0.30
CA GLY A 63 -4.13 -0.80 -1.07
C GLY A 63 -3.27 0.46 -1.13
N HIS A 64 -2.25 0.46 -2.00
CA HIS A 64 -1.39 1.59 -2.39
C HIS A 64 -1.40 2.77 -1.40
N ILE A 65 -0.83 2.53 -0.21
CA ILE A 65 -1.08 3.37 0.98
C ILE A 65 -0.64 4.82 0.80
N ASP A 66 0.29 5.13 -0.11
CA ASP A 66 0.84 6.45 -0.42
C ASP A 66 0.46 6.95 -1.84
N LEU A 67 -0.74 6.58 -2.31
CA LEU A 67 -1.32 6.98 -3.59
C LEU A 67 -1.12 8.46 -3.99
N PRO A 68 -1.17 9.47 -3.08
CA PRO A 68 -0.86 10.86 -3.42
C PRO A 68 0.46 11.11 -4.13
N ARG A 69 1.44 10.21 -4.02
CA ARG A 69 2.70 10.29 -4.77
C ARG A 69 2.49 10.38 -6.28
N LEU A 70 1.37 9.85 -6.80
CA LEU A 70 1.01 9.96 -8.22
C LEU A 70 1.12 11.40 -8.77
N TYR A 71 0.83 12.40 -7.95
CA TYR A 71 0.90 13.82 -8.33
C TYR A 71 1.78 14.69 -7.42
N SER A 72 2.42 14.09 -6.41
CA SER A 72 3.25 14.80 -5.43
C SER A 72 4.60 14.14 -5.16
N GLU A 73 5.04 13.22 -6.03
CA GLU A 73 6.36 12.59 -5.91
C GLU A 73 7.47 13.63 -5.80
N GLY A 74 8.37 13.45 -4.83
CA GLY A 74 9.51 14.34 -4.59
C GLY A 74 9.17 15.67 -3.90
N ALA A 75 7.92 15.90 -3.50
CA ALA A 75 7.55 17.07 -2.72
C ALA A 75 8.20 17.05 -1.33
N VAL A 76 8.62 18.21 -0.83
CA VAL A 76 9.36 18.33 0.45
C VAL A 76 8.46 18.03 1.66
N GLU A 77 7.15 18.19 1.50
CA GLU A 77 6.12 17.99 2.51
C GLU A 77 6.06 16.53 3.01
N TRP A 78 6.46 15.57 2.17
CA TRP A 78 6.61 14.16 2.57
C TRP A 78 7.60 13.97 3.72
N GLY A 79 8.59 14.87 3.86
CA GLY A 79 9.57 14.87 4.94
C GLY A 79 9.17 15.72 6.15
N SER A 80 7.98 16.33 6.16
CA SER A 80 7.53 17.12 7.31
C SER A 80 7.21 16.20 8.49
N GLY A 81 7.48 16.67 9.73
CA GLY A 81 7.21 15.88 10.93
C GLY A 81 5.74 15.45 11.05
N ARG A 82 4.80 16.34 10.69
CA ARG A 82 3.36 16.05 10.73
C ARG A 82 2.96 14.93 9.76
N VAL A 83 3.50 14.93 8.55
CA VAL A 83 3.22 13.88 7.56
C VAL A 83 3.85 12.56 7.98
N LEU A 84 5.10 12.59 8.48
CA LEU A 84 5.78 11.39 9.01
C LEU A 84 5.02 10.78 10.20
N ASP A 85 4.51 11.60 11.12
CA ASP A 85 3.69 11.15 12.24
C ASP A 85 2.38 10.51 11.77
N ALA A 86 1.73 11.09 10.75
CA ALA A 86 0.50 10.56 10.17
C ALA A 86 0.74 9.23 9.43
N ILE A 87 1.81 9.11 8.65
CA ILE A 87 2.25 7.86 8.02
C ILE A 87 2.47 6.80 9.10
N SER A 88 3.28 7.10 10.13
CA SER A 88 3.57 6.17 11.22
C SER A 88 2.29 5.70 11.92
N SER A 89 1.37 6.63 12.21
CA SER A 89 0.08 6.33 12.84
C SER A 89 -0.79 5.39 11.98
N SER A 90 -0.81 5.60 10.66
CA SER A 90 -1.55 4.73 9.73
C SER A 90 -0.96 3.31 9.65
N LEU A 91 0.37 3.19 9.70
CA LEU A 91 1.07 1.90 9.72
C LEU A 91 0.86 1.16 11.05
N VAL A 92 0.86 1.88 12.17
CA VAL A 92 0.49 1.33 13.48
C VAL A 92 -0.94 0.81 13.46
N ALA A 93 -1.89 1.54 12.87
CA ALA A 93 -3.26 1.07 12.70
C ALA A 93 -3.32 -0.22 11.85
N ALA A 94 -2.56 -0.28 10.75
CA ALA A 94 -2.48 -1.48 9.90
C ALA A 94 -1.92 -2.69 10.68
N ARG A 95 -0.85 -2.49 11.46
CA ARG A 95 -0.27 -3.52 12.34
C ARG A 95 -1.31 -4.04 13.33
N ASP A 96 -1.95 -3.13 14.06
CA ASP A 96 -2.88 -3.48 15.14
C ASP A 96 -4.15 -4.16 14.63
N ALA A 97 -4.57 -3.82 13.40
CA ALA A 97 -5.66 -4.49 12.70
C ALA A 97 -5.25 -5.82 12.02
N GLY A 98 -3.96 -6.17 12.02
CA GLY A 98 -3.44 -7.37 11.38
C GLY A 98 -3.49 -7.33 9.85
N CYS A 99 -3.50 -6.13 9.27
CA CYS A 99 -3.51 -5.91 7.82
C CYS A 99 -2.16 -6.31 7.19
N ILE A 100 -2.16 -6.36 5.86
CA ILE A 100 -0.98 -6.47 5.00
C ILE A 100 -0.96 -5.22 4.10
N LEU A 101 0.21 -4.69 3.78
CA LEU A 101 0.33 -3.62 2.78
C LEU A 101 0.43 -4.19 1.37
N ASP A 102 -0.30 -3.59 0.44
CA ASP A 102 -0.17 -3.83 -0.97
C ASP A 102 1.10 -3.15 -1.52
N LEU A 103 2.12 -3.94 -1.84
CA LEU A 103 3.21 -3.50 -2.70
C LEU A 103 2.70 -3.47 -4.13
N ASN A 104 2.16 -2.32 -4.51
CA ASN A 104 1.46 -2.11 -5.76
C ASN A 104 2.41 -1.63 -6.85
N VAL A 105 2.65 -2.48 -7.84
CA VAL A 105 3.59 -2.20 -8.95
C VAL A 105 2.98 -1.30 -10.03
N ARG A 106 1.71 -0.93 -9.92
CA ARG A 106 1.04 -0.04 -10.88
C ARG A 106 1.67 1.34 -10.96
N ALA A 107 2.28 1.81 -9.87
CA ALA A 107 3.04 3.06 -9.83
C ALA A 107 4.07 3.15 -10.96
N LEU A 108 4.74 2.03 -11.30
CA LEU A 108 5.74 1.97 -12.36
C LEU A 108 5.13 2.29 -13.73
N SER A 109 3.96 1.72 -14.03
CA SER A 109 3.23 2.00 -15.28
C SER A 109 2.69 3.44 -15.34
N LYS A 110 2.53 4.08 -14.18
CA LYS A 110 2.10 5.48 -14.05
C LYS A 110 3.27 6.47 -14.11
N GLY A 111 4.50 5.99 -14.26
CA GLY A 111 5.70 6.80 -14.43
C GLY A 111 6.44 7.15 -13.14
N LEU A 112 6.13 6.48 -12.03
CA LEU A 112 6.92 6.60 -10.80
C LEU A 112 8.13 5.67 -10.86
N ASP A 113 9.22 6.06 -10.21
CA ASP A 113 10.48 5.30 -10.21
C ASP A 113 10.46 4.09 -9.25
N SER A 114 9.43 3.96 -8.41
CA SER A 114 9.25 2.86 -7.46
C SER A 114 7.76 2.49 -7.31
N PRO A 115 7.46 1.26 -6.84
CA PRO A 115 6.12 0.85 -6.45
C PRO A 115 5.50 1.77 -5.38
N PHE A 116 4.20 1.59 -5.13
CA PHE A 116 3.62 1.95 -3.84
C PHE A 116 3.85 0.78 -2.85
N PRO A 117 4.16 1.02 -1.58
CA PRO A 117 4.66 2.27 -1.05
C PRO A 117 6.12 2.57 -1.41
N SER A 118 6.53 3.82 -1.16
CA SER A 118 7.90 4.30 -1.30
C SER A 118 8.87 3.54 -0.41
N ALA A 119 10.17 3.61 -0.71
CA ALA A 119 11.21 2.95 0.07
C ALA A 119 11.17 3.36 1.56
N SER A 120 10.99 4.65 1.85
CA SER A 120 10.93 5.13 3.23
C SER A 120 9.72 4.60 4.02
N ILE A 121 8.59 4.37 3.34
CA ILE A 121 7.41 3.77 3.95
C ILE A 121 7.58 2.25 4.06
N VAL A 122 8.25 1.59 3.11
CA VAL A 122 8.63 0.17 3.21
C VAL A 122 9.53 -0.06 4.43
N ASP A 123 10.55 0.77 4.61
CA ASP A 123 11.46 0.69 5.76
C ASP A 123 10.69 0.84 7.07
N LEU A 124 9.87 1.90 7.21
CA LEU A 124 9.10 2.15 8.42
C LEU A 124 8.05 1.05 8.70
N ALA A 125 7.39 0.54 7.67
CA ALA A 125 6.44 -0.56 7.81
C ALA A 125 7.14 -1.85 8.27
N SER A 126 8.35 -2.11 7.78
CA SER A 126 9.18 -3.24 8.19
C SER A 126 9.60 -3.12 9.65
N ASP A 127 10.05 -1.94 10.08
CA ASP A 127 10.39 -1.64 11.48
C ASP A 127 9.20 -1.84 12.43
N LEU A 128 7.98 -1.53 11.96
CA LEU A 128 6.74 -1.72 12.70
C LEU A 128 6.17 -3.15 12.61
N GLY A 129 6.77 -4.02 11.80
CA GLY A 129 6.34 -5.40 11.59
C GLY A 129 5.05 -5.55 10.77
N VAL A 130 4.76 -4.61 9.87
CA VAL A 130 3.63 -4.72 8.92
C VAL A 130 4.09 -5.50 7.68
N PRO A 131 3.48 -6.65 7.37
CA PRO A 131 3.88 -7.46 6.22
C PRO A 131 3.39 -6.84 4.90
N PHE A 132 3.98 -7.29 3.78
CA PHE A 132 3.60 -6.90 2.42
C PHE A 132 2.97 -8.07 1.66
N CYS A 133 2.17 -7.77 0.64
CA CYS A 133 1.79 -8.67 -0.46
C CYS A 133 2.00 -7.94 -1.80
N PHE A 134 1.99 -8.66 -2.92
CA PHE A 134 2.04 -8.01 -4.23
C PHE A 134 0.64 -7.67 -4.75
N GLY A 135 0.54 -6.53 -5.45
CA GLY A 135 -0.59 -6.17 -6.29
C GLY A 135 -0.10 -5.52 -7.58
N ASP A 136 -0.74 -5.84 -8.70
CA ASP A 136 -0.43 -5.24 -10.01
C ASP A 136 -1.46 -4.18 -10.46
N ASP A 137 -2.64 -4.17 -9.81
CA ASP A 137 -3.78 -3.32 -10.12
C ASP A 137 -4.09 -3.26 -11.63
N SER A 138 -4.06 -4.43 -12.26
CA SER A 138 -4.26 -4.59 -13.70
C SER A 138 -5.67 -4.21 -14.12
N HIS A 139 -5.77 -3.35 -15.15
CA HIS A 139 -7.04 -2.97 -15.77
C HIS A 139 -7.23 -3.60 -17.16
N SER A 140 -6.28 -4.41 -17.60
CA SER A 140 -6.37 -5.23 -18.79
C SER A 140 -5.63 -6.56 -18.59
N VAL A 141 -5.97 -7.59 -19.37
CA VAL A 141 -5.30 -8.90 -19.33
C VAL A 141 -3.80 -8.77 -19.62
N ALA A 142 -3.41 -7.80 -20.45
CA ALA A 142 -2.02 -7.57 -20.81
C ALA A 142 -1.17 -7.03 -19.64
N ASP A 143 -1.81 -6.45 -18.62
CA ASP A 143 -1.13 -5.86 -17.47
C ASP A 143 -0.91 -6.86 -16.32
N VAL A 144 -1.56 -8.04 -16.36
CA VAL A 144 -1.50 -9.03 -15.28
C VAL A 144 -0.07 -9.49 -15.04
N GLY A 145 0.40 -9.33 -13.80
CA GLY A 145 1.75 -9.68 -13.37
C GLY A 145 2.85 -8.74 -13.87
N VAL A 146 2.52 -7.70 -14.65
CA VAL A 146 3.52 -6.75 -15.16
C VAL A 146 4.11 -5.96 -14.00
N GLY A 147 5.43 -5.98 -13.89
CA GLY A 147 6.17 -5.26 -12.84
C GLY A 147 6.37 -6.04 -11.55
N ILE A 148 5.78 -7.24 -11.38
CA ILE A 148 5.94 -8.03 -10.14
C ILE A 148 7.39 -8.35 -9.83
N GLU A 149 8.21 -8.71 -10.83
CA GLU A 149 9.65 -8.97 -10.59
C GLU A 149 10.41 -7.69 -10.17
N ALA A 150 10.00 -6.53 -10.70
CA ALA A 150 10.55 -5.25 -10.26
C ALA A 150 10.14 -4.94 -8.82
N GLY A 151 8.89 -5.22 -8.44
CA GLY A 151 8.40 -5.13 -7.07
C GLY A 151 9.16 -6.06 -6.12
N ARG A 152 9.39 -7.31 -6.52
CA ARG A 152 10.22 -8.26 -5.77
C ARG A 152 11.64 -7.74 -5.57
N SER A 153 12.27 -7.26 -6.64
CA SER A 153 13.62 -6.70 -6.59
C SER A 153 13.68 -5.47 -5.68
N PHE A 154 12.65 -4.63 -5.70
CA PHE A 154 12.51 -3.47 -4.85
C PHE A 154 12.39 -3.85 -3.36
N LEU A 155 11.53 -4.82 -3.00
CA LEU A 155 11.44 -5.30 -1.62
C LEU A 155 12.77 -5.86 -1.11
N LEU A 156 13.42 -6.71 -1.90
CA LEU A 156 14.73 -7.28 -1.55
C LEU A 156 15.80 -6.20 -1.35
N ALA A 157 15.81 -5.17 -2.20
CA ALA A 157 16.74 -4.04 -2.08
C ALA A 157 16.50 -3.20 -0.81
N ASN A 158 15.28 -3.21 -0.27
CA ASN A 158 14.90 -2.54 0.98
C ASN A 158 14.83 -3.54 2.17
N GLY A 159 15.54 -4.66 2.08
CA GLY A 159 15.71 -5.59 3.21
C GLY A 159 14.50 -6.48 3.53
N VAL A 160 13.45 -6.48 2.71
CA VAL A 160 12.29 -7.35 2.88
C VAL A 160 12.53 -8.68 2.15
N ASP A 161 12.68 -9.75 2.92
CA ASP A 161 13.02 -11.09 2.43
C ASP A 161 11.81 -12.00 2.20
N SER A 162 10.62 -11.57 2.59
CA SER A 162 9.41 -12.37 2.59
C SER A 162 8.14 -11.52 2.50
N ILE A 163 7.07 -12.13 1.98
CA ILE A 163 5.74 -11.52 1.86
C ILE A 163 4.69 -12.42 2.49
N ALA A 164 3.55 -11.84 2.83
CA ALA A 164 2.35 -12.57 3.17
C ALA A 164 1.52 -12.88 1.92
N THR A 165 0.97 -14.08 1.86
CA THR A 165 -0.02 -14.52 0.89
C THR A 165 -1.31 -14.87 1.61
N LEU A 166 -2.43 -14.57 0.98
CA LEU A 166 -3.76 -14.91 1.46
C LEU A 166 -4.29 -16.13 0.71
N GLY A 167 -4.98 -17.01 1.42
CA GLY A 167 -5.67 -18.16 0.83
C GLY A 167 -6.80 -18.66 1.72
N ARG A 168 -7.51 -19.70 1.30
CA ARG A 168 -8.56 -20.33 2.10
C ARG A 168 -8.20 -21.75 2.52
N ALA A 169 -8.48 -22.08 3.78
CA ALA A 169 -8.47 -23.45 4.28
C ALA A 169 -9.66 -23.66 5.23
N GLU A 170 -10.39 -24.75 5.07
CA GLU A 170 -11.53 -25.11 5.93
C GLU A 170 -12.57 -23.97 6.09
N GLY A 171 -12.82 -23.23 5.02
CA GLY A 171 -13.77 -22.10 5.02
C GLY A 171 -13.28 -20.83 5.71
N ARG A 172 -12.01 -20.78 6.13
CA ARG A 172 -11.40 -19.63 6.80
C ARG A 172 -10.26 -19.04 5.98
N LEU A 173 -10.08 -17.73 6.11
CA LEU A 173 -8.91 -17.03 5.60
C LEU A 173 -7.66 -17.55 6.30
N THR A 174 -6.61 -17.78 5.52
CA THR A 174 -5.28 -18.15 5.99
C THR A 174 -4.27 -17.16 5.46
N LYS A 175 -3.28 -16.83 6.29
CA LYS A 175 -2.12 -16.01 5.92
C LYS A 175 -0.88 -16.91 5.97
N ARG A 176 -0.11 -16.95 4.89
CA ARG A 176 1.15 -17.72 4.81
C ARG A 176 2.29 -16.79 4.42
N VAL A 177 3.42 -16.93 5.11
CA VAL A 177 4.65 -16.23 4.75
C VAL A 177 5.37 -17.00 3.66
N VAL A 178 5.80 -16.30 2.61
CA VAL A 178 6.54 -16.85 1.47
C VAL A 178 7.84 -16.08 1.33
N SER A 179 8.95 -16.81 1.25
CA SER A 179 10.28 -16.22 1.00
C SER A 179 10.33 -15.60 -0.39
N LEU A 180 10.84 -14.37 -0.47
CA LEU A 180 11.27 -13.73 -1.71
C LEU A 180 12.67 -14.17 -2.11
N VAL A 181 13.50 -14.67 -1.19
CA VAL A 181 14.85 -15.15 -1.49
C VAL A 181 14.75 -16.51 -2.18
N ALA A 182 15.50 -16.71 -3.27
CA ALA A 182 15.59 -18.01 -3.92
C ALA A 182 16.15 -19.04 -2.93
N ALA A 183 15.58 -20.25 -2.91
CA ALA A 183 16.15 -21.34 -2.13
C ALA A 183 17.61 -21.53 -2.57
N SER A 184 18.54 -21.56 -1.62
CA SER A 184 19.93 -21.83 -1.93
C SER A 184 20.03 -23.25 -2.47
N SER A 185 20.93 -23.48 -3.43
CA SER A 185 21.23 -24.84 -3.92
C SER A 185 21.80 -25.77 -2.85
N ASP A 186 22.11 -25.25 -1.65
CA ASP A 186 22.60 -26.03 -0.51
C ASP A 186 21.46 -26.65 0.34
N ASP A 187 20.19 -26.26 0.11
CA ASP A 187 19.02 -26.79 0.84
C ASP A 187 18.40 -28.04 0.16
N LEU A 188 19.05 -28.58 -0.89
CA LEU A 188 18.59 -29.74 -1.67
C LEU A 188 19.52 -30.97 -1.56
N VAL A 189 20.31 -31.08 -0.49
CA VAL A 189 21.17 -32.26 -0.22
C VAL A 189 20.57 -33.14 0.86
#